data_AF-A0A2M7KC55-F1
#
_entry.id   AF-A0A2M7KC55-F1
#
_cell.length_a   1.000
_cell.length_b   1.000
_cell.length_c   1.000
_cell.angle_alpha   90.00
_cell.angle_beta   90.00
_cell.angle_gamma   90.00
#
_symmetry.space_group_name_H-M   'P 1'
#
loop_
_entity.id
_entity.type
_entity.pdbx_description
1 polymer ?
#
loop_
_entity_poly.entity_id
_entity_poly.type
_entity_poly.pdbx_seq_one_letter_code
_entity_poly.pdbx_strand_id
1 'polypeptide(L)'
;MQSIGFINKFILQQSKKHIENKSYLSSMLILTIGLEIMGGFFDKKPLKSPKQSKLRFNVAIDKLLGGKYSLYNKNDFLYEALRNQLVHSLLIGNKLKVSLNEKHLTEKDGFIVFNPLTFYDDIENASKKLVKLASENRIMLKKIPDNYLILTPFI
;
A
#
# COMPACT_ATOMS: atom_id res chain seq x y z
N MET A 1 -4.79 -17.32 7.93
CA MET A 1 -4.30 -16.58 9.12
C MET A 1 -2.91 -15.97 8.92
N GLN A 2 -1.93 -16.70 8.36
CA GLN A 2 -0.56 -16.19 8.12
C GLN A 2 -0.51 -14.89 7.28
N SER A 3 -1.37 -14.72 6.29
CA SER A 3 -1.36 -13.57 5.36
C SER A 3 -1.81 -12.26 6.00
N ILE A 4 -2.81 -12.31 6.89
CA ILE A 4 -3.22 -11.16 7.70
C ILE A 4 -2.12 -10.82 8.71
N GLY A 5 -1.51 -11.85 9.30
CA GLY A 5 -0.34 -11.70 10.16
C GLY A 5 0.81 -10.98 9.45
N PHE A 6 1.09 -11.33 8.19
CA PHE A 6 2.08 -10.63 7.36
C PHE A 6 1.72 -9.16 7.14
N ILE A 7 0.49 -8.83 6.74
CA ILE A 7 0.09 -7.43 6.54
C ILE A 7 0.25 -6.63 7.85
N ASN A 8 -0.29 -7.15 8.95
CA ASN A 8 -0.26 -6.41 10.21
C ASN A 8 1.14 -6.33 10.83
N LYS A 9 1.91 -7.42 10.82
CA LYS A 9 3.24 -7.46 11.46
C LYS A 9 4.36 -6.95 10.56
N PHE A 10 4.33 -7.28 9.27
CA PHE A 10 5.40 -6.87 8.37
C PHE A 10 5.09 -5.51 7.76
N ILE A 11 3.96 -5.35 7.09
CA ILE A 11 3.66 -4.08 6.39
C ILE A 11 3.44 -2.95 7.40
N LEU A 12 2.47 -3.07 8.31
CA LEU A 12 2.11 -1.96 9.19
C LEU A 12 3.19 -1.67 10.25
N GLN A 13 3.68 -2.67 10.99
CA GLN A 13 4.69 -2.40 12.03
C GLN A 13 6.01 -1.88 11.46
N GLN A 14 6.49 -2.39 10.32
CA GLN A 14 7.73 -1.86 9.73
C GLN A 14 7.52 -0.45 9.19
N SER A 15 6.39 -0.18 8.52
CA SER A 15 6.05 1.17 8.05
C SER A 15 5.95 2.17 9.22
N LYS A 16 5.42 1.75 10.36
CA LYS A 16 5.36 2.57 11.58
C LYS A 16 6.75 2.88 12.14
N LYS A 17 7.65 1.89 12.22
CA LYS A 17 9.05 2.12 12.63
C LYS A 17 9.75 3.12 11.72
N HIS A 18 9.51 3.06 10.41
CA HIS A 18 10.06 4.04 9.47
C HIS A 18 9.50 5.44 9.71
N ILE A 19 8.20 5.58 9.99
CA ILE A 19 7.58 6.87 10.37
C ILE A 19 8.20 7.43 11.65
N GLU A 20 8.36 6.61 12.68
CA GLU A 20 8.98 6.99 13.96
C GLU A 20 10.42 7.50 13.76
N ASN A 21 11.15 6.92 12.82
CA ASN A 21 12.49 7.35 12.41
C ASN A 21 12.51 8.46 11.34
N LYS A 22 11.37 9.10 11.05
CA LYS A 22 11.21 10.15 10.01
C LYS A 22 11.60 9.70 8.59
N SER A 23 11.64 8.40 8.35
CA SER A 23 11.95 7.75 7.07
C SER A 23 10.67 7.56 6.25
N TYR A 24 10.04 8.66 5.84
CA TYR A 24 8.70 8.64 5.24
C TYR A 24 8.63 7.95 3.88
N LEU A 25 9.64 8.14 3.01
CA LEU A 25 9.68 7.48 1.70
C LEU A 25 9.77 5.95 1.82
N SER A 26 10.57 5.45 2.76
CA SER A 26 10.65 4.01 3.04
C SER A 26 9.34 3.46 3.59
N SER A 27 8.67 4.20 4.48
CA SER A 27 7.34 3.85 4.95
C SER A 27 6.33 3.78 3.78
N MET A 28 6.29 4.81 2.93
CA MET A 28 5.42 4.84 1.75
C MET A 28 5.69 3.69 0.77
N LEU A 29 6.96 3.32 0.56
CA LEU A 29 7.34 2.17 -0.26
C LEU A 29 6.74 0.88 0.31
N ILE A 30 6.91 0.62 1.61
CA ILE A 30 6.38 -0.59 2.24
C ILE A 30 4.85 -0.61 2.18
N LEU A 31 4.19 0.51 2.48
CA LEU A 31 2.73 0.64 2.43
C LEU A 31 2.18 0.44 1.01
N THR A 32 2.82 0.96 -0.03
CA THR A 32 2.37 0.80 -1.43
C THR A 32 2.50 -0.63 -1.92
N ILE A 33 3.59 -1.32 -1.56
CA ILE A 33 3.74 -2.77 -1.81
C ILE A 33 2.69 -3.54 -1.03
N GLY A 34 2.45 -3.17 0.23
CA GLY A 34 1.40 -3.76 1.06
C GLY A 34 0.02 -3.66 0.41
N LEU A 35 -0.35 -2.47 -0.08
CA LEU A 35 -1.61 -2.22 -0.76
C LEU A 35 -1.76 -3.11 -2.02
N GLU A 36 -0.69 -3.28 -2.81
CA GLU A 36 -0.70 -4.22 -3.94
C GLU A 36 -0.95 -5.67 -3.49
N ILE A 37 -0.28 -6.12 -2.44
CA ILE A 37 -0.47 -7.47 -1.90
C ILE A 37 -1.92 -7.66 -1.46
N MET A 38 -2.51 -6.65 -0.82
CA MET A 38 -3.91 -6.66 -0.39
C MET A 38 -4.86 -6.78 -1.59
N GLY A 39 -4.58 -6.06 -2.67
CA GLY A 39 -5.28 -6.19 -3.95
C GLY A 39 -5.22 -7.60 -4.53
N GLY A 40 -4.09 -8.28 -4.31
CA GLY A 40 -3.91 -9.67 -4.68
C GLY A 40 -4.97 -10.61 -4.10
N PHE A 41 -5.56 -10.35 -2.94
CA PHE A 41 -6.59 -11.26 -2.37
C PHE A 41 -7.94 -11.22 -3.11
N PHE A 42 -8.14 -10.28 -4.03
CA PHE A 42 -9.35 -10.18 -4.85
C PHE A 42 -9.27 -10.95 -6.18
N ASP A 43 -8.09 -11.45 -6.57
CA ASP A 43 -7.93 -12.28 -7.77
C ASP A 43 -7.66 -13.76 -7.42
N LYS A 44 -7.78 -14.66 -8.41
CA LYS A 44 -7.51 -16.10 -8.23
C LYS A 44 -6.05 -16.51 -8.48
N LYS A 45 -5.19 -15.60 -8.95
CA LYS A 45 -3.81 -15.89 -9.36
C LYS A 45 -2.88 -15.96 -8.14
N PRO A 46 -1.85 -16.81 -8.11
CA PRO A 46 -0.83 -16.76 -7.06
C PRO A 46 -0.26 -15.35 -6.84
N LEU A 47 0.14 -15.00 -5.61
CA LEU A 47 0.71 -13.67 -5.31
C LEU A 47 1.98 -13.37 -6.15
N LYS A 48 2.75 -14.41 -6.51
CA LYS A 48 3.96 -14.27 -7.34
C LYS A 48 3.71 -14.16 -8.85
N SER A 49 2.44 -14.20 -9.30
CA SER A 49 2.14 -14.14 -10.73
C SER A 49 2.64 -12.82 -11.35
N PRO A 50 3.38 -12.88 -12.47
CA PRO A 50 3.96 -11.69 -13.10
C PRO A 50 2.88 -10.78 -13.71
N LYS A 51 3.24 -9.52 -13.93
CA LYS A 51 2.40 -8.51 -14.61
C LYS A 51 1.03 -8.27 -13.92
N GLN A 52 0.93 -8.52 -12.61
CA GLN A 52 -0.30 -8.27 -11.84
C GLN A 52 -0.26 -7.02 -10.98
N SER A 53 0.90 -6.37 -10.84
CA SER A 53 1.09 -5.27 -9.89
C SER A 53 0.13 -4.12 -10.09
N LYS A 54 0.01 -3.63 -11.33
CA LYS A 54 -0.92 -2.56 -11.67
C LYS A 54 -2.36 -2.91 -11.36
N LEU A 55 -2.81 -4.07 -11.85
CA LEU A 55 -4.18 -4.55 -11.63
C LEU A 55 -4.49 -4.66 -10.14
N ARG A 56 -3.60 -5.28 -9.36
CA ARG A 56 -3.80 -5.48 -7.92
C ARG A 56 -3.79 -4.17 -7.14
N PHE A 57 -2.85 -3.28 -7.44
CA PHE A 57 -2.82 -1.96 -6.83
C PHE A 57 -4.13 -1.20 -7.08
N ASN A 58 -4.60 -1.16 -8.33
CA ASN A 58 -5.85 -0.49 -8.68
C ASN A 58 -7.07 -1.13 -8.01
N VAL A 59 -7.15 -2.46 -8.00
CA VAL A 59 -8.24 -3.17 -7.30
C VAL A 59 -8.23 -2.86 -5.81
N ALA A 60 -7.05 -2.76 -5.18
CA ALA A 60 -6.93 -2.39 -3.78
C ALA A 60 -7.39 -0.95 -3.54
N ILE A 61 -6.99 -0.01 -4.40
CA ILE A 61 -7.48 1.38 -4.38
C ILE A 61 -9.01 1.37 -4.38
N ASP A 62 -9.65 0.71 -5.33
CA ASP A 62 -11.10 0.78 -5.50
C ASP A 62 -11.88 0.03 -4.42
N LYS A 63 -11.43 -1.16 -4.04
CA LYS A 63 -12.16 -2.02 -3.10
C LYS A 63 -11.89 -1.67 -1.66
N LEU A 64 -10.70 -1.17 -1.32
CA LEU A 64 -10.31 -0.96 0.07
C LEU A 64 -10.34 0.51 0.48
N LEU A 65 -9.79 1.41 -0.34
CA LEU A 65 -9.66 2.83 -0.01
C LEU A 65 -10.83 3.68 -0.56
N GLY A 66 -11.11 3.57 -1.86
CA GLY A 66 -12.20 4.27 -2.53
C GLY A 66 -12.05 5.79 -2.51
N GLY A 67 -13.19 6.49 -2.65
CA GLY A 67 -13.29 7.94 -2.48
C GLY A 67 -12.26 8.72 -3.29
N LYS A 68 -11.48 9.57 -2.62
CA LYS A 68 -10.44 10.38 -3.26
C LYS A 68 -9.32 9.55 -3.88
N TYR A 69 -8.98 8.38 -3.32
CA TYR A 69 -7.96 7.53 -3.92
C TYR A 69 -8.42 7.05 -5.30
N SER A 70 -9.66 6.57 -5.43
CA SER A 70 -10.21 6.18 -6.74
C SER A 70 -10.35 7.37 -7.69
N LEU A 71 -10.72 8.56 -7.18
CA LEU A 71 -10.76 9.77 -8.00
C LEU A 71 -9.39 10.11 -8.61
N TYR A 72 -8.34 10.11 -7.79
CA TYR A 72 -7.00 10.46 -8.23
C TYR A 72 -6.28 9.31 -8.92
N ASN A 73 -6.68 8.05 -8.75
CA ASN A 73 -6.09 6.92 -9.46
C ASN A 73 -6.73 6.66 -10.84
N LYS A 74 -7.52 7.61 -11.37
CA LYS A 74 -7.98 7.52 -12.77
C LYS A 74 -6.79 7.38 -13.72
N ASN A 75 -6.94 6.54 -14.74
CA ASN A 75 -5.89 6.22 -15.70
C ASN A 75 -4.57 5.77 -15.03
N ASP A 76 -4.68 5.03 -13.92
CA ASP A 76 -3.55 4.47 -13.19
C ASP A 76 -2.60 5.53 -12.57
N PHE A 77 -3.05 6.78 -12.36
CA PHE A 77 -2.16 7.86 -11.95
C PHE A 77 -1.43 7.60 -10.63
N LEU A 78 -2.11 7.14 -9.56
CA LEU A 78 -1.42 6.83 -8.30
C LEU A 78 -0.54 5.60 -8.46
N TYR A 79 -0.93 4.63 -9.29
CA TYR A 79 -0.03 3.53 -9.62
C TYR A 79 1.26 4.04 -10.26
N GLU A 80 1.18 4.87 -11.29
CA GLU A 80 2.36 5.35 -12.02
C GLU A 80 3.18 6.37 -11.23
N ALA A 81 2.55 7.33 -10.57
CA ALA A 81 3.22 8.43 -9.88
C ALA A 81 3.70 8.06 -8.46
N LEU A 82 3.05 7.11 -7.79
CA LEU A 82 3.41 6.69 -6.44
C LEU A 82 4.06 5.30 -6.44
N ARG A 83 3.28 4.25 -6.72
CA ARG A 83 3.76 2.86 -6.56
C ARG A 83 4.93 2.56 -7.50
N ASN A 84 4.78 2.83 -8.79
CA ASN A 84 5.78 2.49 -9.81
C ASN A 84 7.08 3.26 -9.58
N GLN A 85 7.02 4.57 -9.32
CA GLN A 85 8.21 5.36 -8.99
C GLN A 85 8.91 4.87 -7.71
N LEU A 86 8.17 4.68 -6.62
CA LEU A 86 8.78 4.27 -5.35
C LEU A 86 9.52 2.94 -5.46
N VAL A 87 8.96 1.96 -6.16
CA VAL A 87 9.58 0.63 -6.30
C VAL A 87 10.81 0.66 -7.22
N HIS A 88 10.79 1.48 -8.27
CA HIS A 88 11.87 1.47 -9.28
C HIS A 88 13.00 2.46 -9.01
N SER A 89 12.71 3.58 -8.35
CA SER A 89 13.68 4.67 -8.17
C SER A 89 13.71 5.24 -6.75
N LEU A 90 12.83 4.79 -5.84
CA LEU A 90 12.63 5.40 -4.52
C LEU A 90 12.27 6.89 -4.59
N LEU A 91 11.75 7.34 -5.74
CA LEU A 91 11.29 8.71 -5.96
C LEU A 91 9.76 8.77 -6.00
N ILE A 92 9.25 9.99 -5.95
CA ILE A 92 7.84 10.31 -6.10
C ILE A 92 7.66 11.01 -7.44
N GLY A 93 6.58 10.69 -8.17
CA GLY A 93 6.27 11.31 -9.45
C GLY A 93 6.10 12.83 -9.33
N ASN A 94 6.47 13.55 -10.38
CA ASN A 94 6.51 15.01 -10.44
C ASN A 94 5.16 15.74 -10.28
N LYS A 95 4.05 15.00 -10.12
CA LYS A 95 2.71 15.54 -9.86
C LYS A 95 2.21 15.25 -8.44
N LEU A 96 3.03 14.62 -7.61
CA LEU A 96 2.76 14.39 -6.20
C LEU A 96 3.68 15.26 -5.35
N LYS A 97 3.12 15.83 -4.28
CA LYS A 97 3.86 16.60 -3.29
C LYS A 97 3.74 15.92 -1.94
N VAL A 98 4.84 15.43 -1.40
CA VAL A 98 4.85 14.83 -0.05
C VAL A 98 4.86 15.95 0.99
N SER A 99 3.92 15.91 1.92
CA SER A 99 3.78 16.96 2.95
C SER A 99 3.11 16.42 4.20
N LEU A 100 3.70 16.70 5.38
CA LEU A 100 3.14 16.30 6.68
C LEU A 100 2.08 17.29 7.19
N ASN A 101 2.12 18.53 6.71
CA ASN A 101 1.31 19.63 7.22
C ASN A 101 0.07 19.91 6.38
N GLU A 102 0.00 19.31 5.19
CA GLU A 102 -1.08 19.53 4.25
C GLU A 102 -2.03 18.33 4.21
N LYS A 103 -3.28 18.62 3.87
CA LYS A 103 -4.36 17.63 3.85
C LYS A 103 -4.08 16.57 2.78
N HIS A 104 -4.20 15.30 3.14
CA HIS A 104 -4.00 14.18 2.23
C HIS A 104 -5.00 14.23 1.05
N LEU A 105 -4.53 13.94 -0.17
CA LEU A 105 -5.28 13.92 -1.42
C LEU A 105 -6.07 15.22 -1.65
N THR A 106 -5.36 16.34 -1.64
CA THR A 106 -5.89 17.63 -2.11
C THR A 106 -5.00 18.16 -3.21
N GLU A 107 -5.61 18.81 -4.19
CA GLU A 107 -4.87 19.55 -5.20
C GLU A 107 -4.40 20.89 -4.62
N LYS A 108 -3.12 21.20 -4.86
CA LYS A 108 -2.51 22.47 -4.48
C LYS A 108 -1.34 22.78 -5.41
N ASP A 109 -1.33 23.98 -5.97
CA ASP A 109 -0.27 24.47 -6.86
C ASP A 109 0.01 23.52 -8.05
N GLY A 110 -1.01 22.82 -8.55
CA GLY A 110 -0.89 21.83 -9.63
C GLY A 110 -0.30 20.47 -9.22
N PHE A 111 -0.16 20.22 -7.91
CA PHE A 111 0.25 18.94 -7.33
C PHE A 111 -0.88 18.30 -6.54
N ILE A 112 -0.87 16.98 -6.46
CA ILE A 112 -1.67 16.24 -5.48
C ILE A 112 -0.83 16.05 -4.22
N VAL A 113 -1.32 16.60 -3.11
CA VAL A 113 -0.70 16.46 -1.80
C VAL A 113 -0.83 15.02 -1.31
N PHE A 114 0.29 14.43 -0.91
CA PHE A 114 0.37 13.09 -0.35
C PHE A 114 0.97 13.13 1.06
N ASN A 115 0.12 13.03 2.07
CA ASN A 115 0.55 12.98 3.47
C ASN A 115 0.85 11.53 3.89
N PRO A 116 2.10 11.18 4.24
CA PRO A 116 2.48 9.81 4.58
C PRO A 116 1.86 9.30 5.89
N LEU A 117 1.53 10.19 6.84
CA LEU A 117 0.89 9.79 8.10
C LEU A 117 -0.56 9.37 7.87
N THR A 118 -1.32 10.20 7.14
CA THR A 118 -2.68 9.85 6.75
C THR A 118 -2.70 8.61 5.86
N PHE A 119 -1.72 8.46 4.96
CA PHE A 119 -1.62 7.24 4.14
C PHE A 119 -1.43 5.99 4.99
N TYR A 120 -0.60 6.04 6.05
CA TYR A 120 -0.47 4.93 6.98
C TYR A 120 -1.82 4.57 7.63
N ASP A 121 -2.54 5.55 8.16
CA ASP A 121 -3.83 5.33 8.81
C ASP A 121 -4.87 4.74 7.84
N ASP A 122 -4.88 5.23 6.60
CA ASP A 122 -5.75 4.73 5.54
C ASP A 122 -5.44 3.27 5.19
N ILE A 123 -4.16 2.89 5.10
CA ILE A 123 -3.75 1.50 4.85
C ILE A 123 -4.04 0.59 6.06
N GLU A 124 -3.89 1.09 7.29
CA GLU A 124 -4.31 0.36 8.48
C GLU A 124 -5.81 0.06 8.45
N ASN A 125 -6.63 1.05 8.08
CA ASN A 125 -8.07 0.87 7.94
C ASN A 125 -8.43 -0.06 6.77
N ALA A 126 -7.72 0.03 5.66
CA ALA A 126 -7.83 -0.92 4.55
C ALA A 126 -7.52 -2.35 5.00
N SER A 127 -6.53 -2.55 5.89
CA SER A 127 -6.18 -3.85 6.45
C SER A 127 -7.33 -4.40 7.29
N LYS A 128 -7.87 -3.59 8.21
CA LYS A 128 -9.06 -3.98 9.01
C LYS A 128 -10.23 -4.37 8.12
N LYS A 129 -10.49 -3.61 7.04
CA LYS A 129 -11.54 -3.91 6.06
C LYS A 129 -11.28 -5.23 5.32
N LEU A 130 -10.05 -5.49 4.91
CA LEU A 130 -9.66 -6.74 4.26
C LEU A 130 -9.89 -7.95 5.19
N VAL A 131 -9.52 -7.83 6.48
CA VAL A 131 -9.78 -8.87 7.49
C VAL A 131 -11.27 -9.17 7.61
N LYS A 132 -12.10 -8.12 7.67
CA LYS A 132 -13.56 -8.27 7.69
C LYS A 132 -14.09 -9.01 6.46
N LEU A 133 -13.65 -8.61 5.26
CA LEU A 133 -14.04 -9.28 4.00
C LEU A 133 -13.63 -10.76 3.99
N ALA A 134 -12.47 -11.10 4.55
CA ALA A 134 -12.03 -12.47 4.68
C ALA A 134 -12.90 -13.27 5.65
N SER A 135 -13.27 -12.70 6.80
CA SER A 135 -14.18 -13.37 7.75
C SER A 135 -15.59 -13.58 7.19
N GLU A 136 -16.00 -12.74 6.24
CA GLU A 136 -17.28 -12.86 5.52
C GLU A 136 -17.19 -13.79 4.30
N ASN A 137 -16.06 -14.50 4.09
CA ASN A 137 -15.80 -15.35 2.92
C ASN A 137 -15.91 -14.63 1.56
N ARG A 138 -15.75 -13.31 1.53
CA ARG A 138 -15.83 -12.48 0.30
C ARG A 138 -14.51 -12.43 -0.48
N ILE A 139 -13.42 -12.84 0.15
CA ILE A 139 -12.09 -12.96 -0.44
C ILE A 139 -11.40 -14.22 0.09
N MET A 140 -10.47 -14.78 -0.69
CA MET A 140 -9.70 -15.94 -0.29
C MET A 140 -8.28 -15.52 0.12
N LEU A 141 -7.92 -15.80 1.37
CA LEU A 141 -6.57 -15.54 1.85
C LEU A 141 -5.58 -16.52 1.22
N LYS A 142 -4.55 -15.97 0.58
CA LYS A 142 -3.46 -16.73 -0.05
C LYS A 142 -2.33 -16.95 0.93
N LYS A 143 -1.74 -18.14 0.97
CA LYS A 143 -0.57 -18.41 1.82
C LYS A 143 0.59 -17.50 1.40
N ILE A 144 1.20 -16.84 2.39
CA ILE A 144 2.46 -16.12 2.21
C ILE A 144 3.54 -17.02 2.82
N PRO A 145 4.62 -17.36 2.09
CA PRO A 145 5.67 -18.23 2.61
C PRO A 145 6.28 -17.65 3.89
N ASP A 146 6.55 -18.45 4.92
CA ASP A 146 6.97 -17.95 6.25
C ASP A 146 8.39 -17.34 6.30
N ASN A 147 9.12 -17.33 5.18
CA ASN A 147 10.49 -16.83 5.09
C ASN A 147 10.64 -15.31 5.29
N TYR A 148 9.55 -14.53 5.35
CA TYR A 148 9.61 -13.10 5.66
C TYR A 148 9.87 -12.80 7.15
N LEU A 149 9.73 -13.79 8.04
CA LEU A 149 9.98 -13.63 9.48
C LEU A 149 11.45 -13.84 9.85
N ILE A 150 12.26 -14.36 8.94
CA ILE A 150 13.68 -14.68 9.17
C ILE A 150 14.52 -13.60 8.47
N LEU A 151 14.42 -12.38 8.97
CA LEU A 151 15.48 -11.39 8.77
C LEU A 151 16.23 -11.31 10.10
N THR A 152 17.08 -12.31 10.36
CA THR A 152 18.20 -12.11 11.29
C THR A 152 19.04 -10.97 10.71
N PRO A 153 19.43 -9.98 11.52
CA PRO A 153 20.36 -8.97 11.05
C PRO A 153 21.59 -9.67 10.47
N PHE A 154 21.93 -9.35 9.23
CA PHE A 154 23.28 -9.59 8.73
C PHE A 154 24.16 -8.65 9.56
N ILE A 155 24.70 -9.19 10.66
CA ILE A 155 25.80 -8.57 11.42
C ILE A 155 27.06 -8.75 10.59
#